data_AF-W9DZ39-F1
#
_entry.id   AF-W9DZ39-F1
#
_cell.length_a   1.000
_cell.length_b   1.000
_cell.length_c   1.000
_cell.angle_alpha   90.00
_cell.angle_beta   90.00
_cell.angle_gamma   90.00
#
_symmetry.space_group_name_H-M   'P 1'
#
loop_
_entity.id
_entity.type
_entity.pdbx_description
1 polymer ?
#
loop_
_entity_poly.entity_id
_entity_poly.type
_entity_poly.pdbx_seq_one_letter_code
_entity_poly.pdbx_strand_id
1 'polypeptide(L)'
;MLYSPAPAVAEVALAALADDLSQQAHEQFLELLNSLVHGEGTDLPEACERLASRGIWLLYRELALDRSINATATAFELLATLEPDRDRLRRAQIALGESLPWDYRPGMLNDPLDSSATDE
;
A
#
# COMPACT_ATOMS: atom_id res chain seq x y z
N MET A 1 10.75 -4.98 -13.61
CA MET A 1 10.71 -6.44 -13.88
C MET A 1 10.97 -7.26 -12.62
N LEU A 2 10.02 -8.12 -12.25
CA LEU A 2 10.09 -9.10 -11.17
C LEU A 2 10.66 -10.43 -11.67
N TYR A 3 11.14 -11.24 -10.73
CA TYR A 3 11.68 -12.56 -11.00
C TYR A 3 11.02 -13.59 -10.07
N SER A 4 11.24 -14.87 -10.35
CA SER A 4 10.67 -16.00 -9.61
C SER A 4 10.68 -15.89 -8.08
N PRO A 5 11.67 -15.29 -7.37
CA PRO A 5 11.60 -15.18 -5.91
C PRO A 5 10.60 -14.13 -5.39
N ALA A 6 10.03 -13.26 -6.23
CA ALA A 6 9.20 -12.13 -5.79
C ALA A 6 8.07 -12.50 -4.80
N PRO A 7 7.28 -13.58 -5.00
CA PRO A 7 6.25 -13.96 -4.04
C PRO A 7 6.82 -14.36 -2.67
N ALA A 8 7.94 -15.08 -2.63
CA ALA A 8 8.59 -15.44 -1.37
C ALA A 8 9.14 -14.20 -0.64
N VAL A 9 9.67 -13.22 -1.39
CA VAL A 9 10.12 -11.94 -0.83
C VAL A 9 8.93 -11.13 -0.28
N ALA A 10 7.76 -11.18 -0.93
CA ALA A 10 6.55 -10.53 -0.43
C ALA A 10 6.11 -11.11 0.93
N GLU A 11 6.16 -12.44 1.09
CA GLU A 11 5.88 -13.07 2.39
C GLU A 11 6.89 -12.65 3.48
N VAL A 12 8.18 -12.56 3.13
CA VAL A 12 9.23 -12.09 4.06
C VAL A 12 9.01 -10.62 4.44
N ALA A 13 8.67 -9.75 3.48
CA ALA A 13 8.38 -8.35 3.76
C ALA A 13 7.18 -8.20 4.70
N LEU A 14 6.10 -8.95 4.47
CA LEU A 14 4.95 -8.98 5.37
C LEU A 14 5.30 -9.47 6.78
N ALA A 15 6.10 -10.54 6.88
CA ALA A 15 6.56 -11.05 8.18
C ALA A 15 7.41 -10.01 8.92
N ALA A 16 8.29 -9.29 8.20
CA ALA A 16 9.11 -8.24 8.77
C ALA A 16 8.26 -7.05 9.26
N LEU A 17 7.28 -6.60 8.48
CA LEU A 17 6.35 -5.51 8.85
C LEU A 17 5.47 -5.85 10.06
N ALA A 18 5.27 -7.14 10.34
CA ALA A 18 4.55 -7.59 11.54
C ALA A 18 5.42 -7.55 12.82
N ASP A 19 6.74 -7.42 12.71
CA ASP A 19 7.69 -7.44 13.82
C ASP A 19 8.07 -6.02 14.28
N ASP A 20 8.86 -5.94 15.36
CA ASP A 20 9.42 -4.69 15.86
C ASP A 20 10.74 -4.36 15.13
N LEU A 21 10.62 -3.51 14.12
CA LEU A 21 11.73 -3.05 13.30
C LEU A 21 12.15 -1.62 13.67
N SER A 22 13.41 -1.28 13.41
CA SER A 22 13.79 0.14 13.34
C SER A 22 12.96 0.86 12.28
N GLN A 23 12.70 2.15 12.48
CA GLN A 23 11.92 2.95 11.52
C GLN A 23 12.46 2.84 10.09
N GLN A 24 13.78 2.91 9.93
CA GLN A 24 14.42 2.80 8.61
C GLN A 24 14.18 1.42 7.96
N ALA A 25 14.30 0.32 8.72
CA ALA A 25 14.05 -1.01 8.19
C ALA A 25 12.58 -1.19 7.83
N HIS A 26 11.68 -0.67 8.66
CA HIS A 26 10.25 -0.70 8.42
C HIS A 26 9.88 -0.01 7.09
N GLU A 27 10.38 1.21 6.85
CA GLU A 27 10.16 1.95 5.61
C GLU A 27 10.70 1.17 4.38
N GLN A 28 11.89 0.60 4.48
CA GLN A 28 12.47 -0.21 3.39
C GLN A 28 11.65 -1.45 3.05
N PHE A 29 11.09 -2.15 4.06
CA PHE A 29 10.22 -3.30 3.79
C PHE A 29 8.88 -2.90 3.20
N LEU A 30 8.36 -1.72 3.55
CA LEU A 30 7.13 -1.18 2.97
C LEU A 30 7.34 -0.77 1.50
N GLU A 31 8.44 -0.09 1.18
CA GLU A 31 8.84 0.24 -0.19
C GLU A 31 9.10 -1.02 -1.04
N LEU A 32 9.74 -2.04 -0.44
CA LEU A 32 9.96 -3.33 -1.09
C LEU A 32 8.63 -4.00 -1.42
N LEU A 33 7.69 -4.04 -0.47
CA LEU A 33 6.35 -4.60 -0.71
C LEU A 33 5.64 -3.83 -1.83
N ASN A 34 5.72 -2.49 -1.84
CA ASN A 34 5.15 -1.65 -2.91
C ASN A 34 5.74 -2.00 -4.29
N SER A 35 7.06 -2.16 -4.35
CA SER A 35 7.77 -2.53 -5.59
C SER A 35 7.40 -3.93 -6.10
N LEU A 36 7.03 -4.84 -5.20
CA LEU A 36 6.61 -6.20 -5.54
C LEU A 36 5.16 -6.24 -6.04
N VAL A 37 4.27 -5.43 -5.46
CA VAL A 37 2.86 -5.32 -5.88
C VAL A 37 2.74 -4.59 -7.22
N HIS A 38 3.44 -3.46 -7.39
CA HIS A 38 3.38 -2.63 -8.60
C HIS A 38 4.49 -2.95 -9.62
N GLY A 39 5.24 -4.03 -9.39
CA GLY A 39 6.30 -4.47 -10.30
C GLY A 39 5.76 -4.98 -11.64
N GLU A 40 6.64 -5.14 -12.62
CA GLU A 40 6.29 -5.70 -13.93
C GLU A 40 6.67 -7.18 -14.03
N GLY A 41 5.83 -8.01 -14.63
CA GLY A 41 6.14 -9.41 -14.93
C GLY A 41 4.86 -10.22 -15.17
N THR A 42 4.95 -11.34 -15.89
CA THR A 42 3.79 -12.22 -16.10
C THR A 42 3.48 -12.96 -14.80
N ASP A 43 2.24 -12.85 -14.32
CA ASP A 43 1.66 -13.52 -13.13
C ASP A 43 2.32 -13.23 -11.76
N LEU A 44 3.54 -12.69 -11.73
CA LEU A 44 4.27 -12.39 -10.50
C LEU A 44 3.69 -11.20 -9.71
N PRO A 45 3.34 -10.05 -10.34
CA PRO A 45 2.73 -8.94 -9.61
C PRO A 45 1.40 -9.33 -8.98
N GLU A 46 0.53 -10.04 -9.72
CA GLU A 46 -0.74 -10.54 -9.20
C GLU A 46 -0.54 -11.53 -8.04
N ALA A 47 0.49 -12.39 -8.11
CA ALA A 47 0.85 -13.27 -7.00
C ALA A 47 1.30 -12.48 -5.76
N CYS A 48 2.11 -11.44 -5.93
CA CYS A 48 2.52 -10.54 -4.85
C CYS A 48 1.33 -9.77 -4.27
N GLU A 49 0.42 -9.28 -5.11
CA GLU A 49 -0.82 -8.60 -4.71
C GLU A 49 -1.66 -9.50 -3.81
N ARG A 50 -1.99 -10.72 -4.25
CA ARG A 50 -2.78 -11.68 -3.46
C ARG A 50 -2.13 -11.99 -2.10
N LEU A 51 -0.79 -12.04 -2.05
CA LEU A 51 -0.07 -12.24 -0.80
C LEU A 51 -0.15 -11.00 0.09
N ALA A 52 0.11 -9.81 -0.46
CA ALA A 52 0.06 -8.54 0.24
C ALA A 52 -1.34 -8.26 0.84
N SER A 53 -2.42 -8.62 0.15
CA SER A 53 -3.79 -8.49 0.66
C SER A 53 -4.03 -9.27 1.96
N ARG A 54 -3.27 -10.34 2.23
CA ARG A 54 -3.36 -11.08 3.51
C ARG A 54 -2.86 -10.26 4.69
N GLY A 55 -1.99 -9.27 4.44
CA GLY A 55 -1.41 -8.35 5.42
C GLY A 55 -2.11 -6.99 5.51
N ILE A 56 -3.31 -6.84 4.94
CA ILE A 56 -3.97 -5.52 4.80
C ILE A 56 -4.10 -4.73 6.13
N TRP A 57 -4.27 -5.43 7.26
CA TRP A 57 -4.34 -4.80 8.58
C TRP A 57 -3.01 -4.18 9.04
N LEU A 58 -1.87 -4.67 8.55
CA LEU A 58 -0.56 -4.07 8.80
C LEU A 58 -0.48 -2.69 8.14
N LEU A 59 -1.05 -2.54 6.93
CA LEU A 59 -1.05 -1.26 6.22
C LEU A 59 -1.95 -0.23 6.91
N TYR A 60 -3.14 -0.63 7.37
CA TYR A 60 -3.98 0.25 8.19
C TYR A 60 -3.33 0.63 9.52
N ARG A 61 -2.59 -0.29 10.14
CA ARG A 61 -1.79 0.00 11.34
C ARG A 61 -0.75 1.07 11.03
N GLU A 62 -0.06 1.00 9.89
CA GLU A 62 0.92 2.02 9.52
C GLU A 62 0.29 3.40 9.35
N LEU A 63 -0.88 3.49 8.71
CA LEU A 63 -1.64 4.75 8.63
C LEU A 63 -1.98 5.30 10.02
N ALA A 64 -2.31 4.44 10.98
CA ALA A 64 -2.67 4.85 12.34
C ALA A 64 -1.47 5.27 13.19
N LEU A 65 -0.27 4.77 12.88
CA LEU A 65 0.96 5.08 13.62
C LEU A 65 1.63 6.37 13.14
N ASP A 66 1.30 6.84 11.94
CA ASP A 66 1.78 8.10 11.33
C ASP A 66 3.30 8.32 11.51
N ARG A 67 4.08 7.25 11.26
CA ARG A 67 5.51 7.22 11.55
C ARG A 67 6.32 8.20 10.69
N SER A 68 5.94 8.34 9.42
CA SER A 68 6.51 9.29 8.47
C SER A 68 5.57 9.49 7.29
N ILE A 69 5.66 10.65 6.64
CA ILE A 69 4.87 10.95 5.43
C ILE A 69 5.11 9.90 4.34
N ASN A 70 6.35 9.42 4.19
CA ASN A 70 6.68 8.40 3.19
C ASN A 70 6.03 7.06 3.52
N ALA A 71 6.12 6.59 4.77
CA ALA A 71 5.48 5.36 5.18
C ALA A 71 3.95 5.43 5.03
N THR A 72 3.34 6.56 5.44
CA THR A 72 1.91 6.82 5.28
C THR A 72 1.50 6.81 3.80
N ALA A 73 2.28 7.47 2.94
CA ALA A 73 2.05 7.50 1.49
C ALA A 73 2.11 6.10 0.87
N THR A 74 3.18 5.35 1.13
CA THR A 74 3.37 4.00 0.58
C THR A 74 2.31 3.02 1.11
N ALA A 75 1.95 3.11 2.39
CA ALA A 75 0.88 2.29 2.96
C ALA A 75 -0.48 2.60 2.31
N PHE A 76 -0.76 3.89 2.04
CA PHE A 76 -1.98 4.30 1.36
C PHE A 76 -2.02 3.85 -0.10
N GLU A 77 -0.92 3.97 -0.84
CA GLU A 77 -0.79 3.50 -2.22
C GLU A 77 -1.02 1.98 -2.30
N LEU A 78 -0.40 1.21 -1.40
CA LEU A 78 -0.64 -0.22 -1.27
C LEU A 78 -2.12 -0.52 -0.97
N LEU A 79 -2.75 0.22 -0.05
CA LEU A 79 -4.18 0.04 0.24
C LEU A 79 -5.07 0.40 -0.95
N ALA A 80 -4.72 1.41 -1.75
CA ALA A 80 -5.46 1.78 -2.95
C ALA A 80 -5.51 0.64 -3.98
N THR A 81 -4.50 -0.22 -4.01
CA THR A 81 -4.46 -1.43 -4.84
C THR A 81 -5.11 -2.63 -4.15
N LEU A 82 -4.82 -2.86 -2.86
CA LEU A 82 -5.13 -4.11 -2.15
C LEU A 82 -6.49 -4.14 -1.46
N GLU A 83 -7.12 -2.99 -1.19
CA GLU A 83 -8.38 -2.89 -0.46
C GLU A 83 -9.60 -3.04 -1.39
N PRO A 84 -10.35 -4.15 -1.27
CA PRO A 84 -11.60 -4.31 -2.00
C PRO A 84 -12.75 -3.43 -1.45
N ASP A 85 -12.77 -3.11 -0.15
CA ASP A 85 -13.77 -2.24 0.46
C ASP A 85 -13.37 -0.77 0.31
N ARG A 86 -13.77 -0.17 -0.82
CA ARG A 86 -13.48 1.24 -1.15
C ARG A 86 -14.06 2.21 -0.13
N ASP A 87 -15.17 1.88 0.54
CA ASP A 87 -15.74 2.72 1.58
C ASP A 87 -14.84 2.72 2.83
N ARG A 88 -14.24 1.59 3.17
CA ARG A 88 -13.25 1.50 4.26
C ARG A 88 -12.02 2.35 3.95
N LEU A 89 -11.49 2.25 2.74
CA LEU A 89 -10.35 3.07 2.33
C LEU A 89 -10.70 4.57 2.33
N ARG A 90 -11.89 4.94 1.83
CA ARG A 90 -12.35 6.34 1.84
C ARG A 90 -12.49 6.91 3.25
N ARG A 91 -12.99 6.11 4.20
CA ARG A 91 -13.02 6.51 5.62
C ARG A 91 -11.60 6.74 6.17
N ALA A 92 -10.63 5.90 5.83
CA ALA A 92 -9.24 6.08 6.24
C ALA A 92 -8.60 7.33 5.60
N GLN A 93 -8.85 7.56 4.30
CA GLN A 93 -8.39 8.76 3.58
C GLN A 93 -8.91 10.05 4.24
N ILE A 94 -10.20 10.09 4.58
CA ILE A 94 -10.82 11.23 5.27
C ILE A 94 -10.23 11.41 6.67
N ALA A 95 -9.98 10.33 7.41
CA ALA A 95 -9.42 10.39 8.75
C ALA A 95 -7.98 10.92 8.79
N LEU A 96 -7.17 10.58 7.78
CA LEU A 96 -5.79 11.08 7.67
C LEU A 96 -5.71 12.55 7.23
N GLY A 97 -6.62 12.99 6.35
CA GLY A 97 -6.72 14.38 5.94
C GLY A 97 -5.39 14.97 5.46
N GLU A 98 -4.85 15.93 6.22
CA GLU A 98 -3.60 16.63 5.87
C GLU A 98 -2.33 15.80 6.07
N SER A 99 -2.37 14.68 6.82
CA SER A 99 -1.23 13.77 6.97
C SER A 99 -0.91 13.00 5.69
N LEU A 100 -1.87 12.92 4.75
CA LEU A 100 -1.60 12.37 3.42
C LEU A 100 -0.89 13.40 2.53
N PRO A 101 0.02 12.95 1.64
CA PRO A 101 0.47 13.73 0.49
C PRO A 101 -0.72 14.32 -0.28
N TRP A 102 -0.52 15.50 -0.84
CA TRP A 102 -1.60 16.32 -1.39
C TRP A 102 -2.40 15.62 -2.49
N ASP A 103 -1.78 14.74 -3.27
CA ASP A 103 -2.35 13.95 -4.35
C ASP A 103 -3.24 12.79 -3.89
N TYR A 104 -3.06 12.32 -2.65
CA TYR A 104 -3.90 11.27 -2.06
C TYR A 104 -5.07 11.81 -1.22
N ARG A 105 -5.27 13.13 -1.16
CA ARG A 105 -6.33 13.74 -0.38
C ARG A 105 -7.69 13.65 -1.10
N PRO A 106 -8.82 13.58 -0.36
CA PRO A 106 -10.14 13.45 -0.97
C PRO A 106 -10.46 14.61 -1.94
N GLY A 107 -11.02 14.28 -3.11
CA GLY A 107 -11.51 15.27 -4.08
C GLY A 107 -10.42 16.00 -4.87
N MET A 108 -9.20 15.49 -4.85
CA MET A 108 -8.13 15.94 -5.75
C MET A 108 -8.22 15.26 -7.12
N LEU A 109 -7.68 15.90 -8.16
CA LEU A 109 -7.80 15.46 -9.56
C LEU A 109 -7.27 14.03 -9.82
N ASN A 110 -6.41 13.53 -8.93
CA ASN A 110 -5.85 12.17 -8.96
C ASN A 110 -6.29 11.34 -7.73
N ASP A 111 -7.44 11.65 -7.10
CA ASP A 111 -7.95 10.85 -5.99
C ASP A 111 -8.04 9.39 -6.48
N PRO A 112 -7.20 8.46 -5.94
CA PRO A 112 -7.13 7.10 -6.45
C PRO A 112 -8.43 6.32 -6.19
N LEU A 113 -9.37 6.92 -5.45
CA LEU A 113 -10.69 6.37 -5.19
C LEU A 113 -11.79 6.95 -6.10
N ASP A 114 -11.50 7.96 -6.92
CA ASP A 114 -12.47 8.57 -7.85
C ASP A 114 -12.56 7.75 -9.15
N SER A 115 -13.39 6.70 -9.11
CA SER A 115 -13.69 5.84 -10.26
C SER A 115 -14.81 6.43 -11.15
N SER A 116 -14.77 7.72 -11.48
CA SER A 116 -15.77 8.34 -12.37
C SER A 116 -15.17 8.94 -13.65
N ALA A 117 -13.99 8.49 -14.08
CA ALA A 117 -13.36 9.00 -15.30
C ALA A 117 -12.82 7.88 -16.20
N THR A 118 -13.68 6.93 -16.59
CA THR A 118 -13.61 6.22 -17.88
C THR A 118 -14.86 5.36 -18.08
N ASP A 119 -15.94 6.02 -18.51
CA ASP A 119 -16.98 5.41 -19.34
C ASP A 119 -17.38 6.49 -20.37
N GLU A 120 -16.60 6.60 -21.45
CA GLU A 120 -17.01 7.19 -22.74
C GLU A 120 -16.34 6.41 -23.89
#